data_AF-A0A9Q5GX92-F1
#
_entry.id   AF-A0A9Q5GX92-F1
#
_cell.length_a   1.000
_cell.length_b   1.000
_cell.length_c   1.000
_cell.angle_alpha   90.00
_cell.angle_beta   90.00
_cell.angle_gamma   90.00
#
_symmetry.space_group_name_H-M   'P 1'
#
loop_
_entity.id
_entity.type
_entity.pdbx_description
1 polymer ?
#
loop_
_entity_poly.entity_id
_entity_poly.type
_entity_poly.pdbx_seq_one_letter_code
_entity_poly.pdbx_strand_id
1 'polypeptide(L)'
;MVSIPQTCPWCGSENLIRTIPEKDPFNIMVICNTCQRVAGSDAGDTDGIRPPVSGIPAAVTEKTIQLCLNSGKLQGIRYYYSEVSKLPGKQTDILKAKEDVEALLYARGLTNAVKKPNRNGCVVALIVILLIIASIVYFFTRR
;
A
#
# COMPACT_ATOMS: atom_id res chain seq x y z
N MET A 1 -30.69 7.22 -11.06
CA MET A 1 -30.90 5.83 -10.60
C MET A 1 -29.53 5.20 -10.49
N VAL A 2 -28.95 5.17 -9.28
CA VAL A 2 -27.60 4.65 -9.05
C VAL A 2 -27.72 3.18 -8.69
N SER A 3 -27.27 2.30 -9.59
CA SER A 3 -27.21 0.86 -9.37
C SER A 3 -26.11 0.52 -8.36
N ILE A 4 -26.51 0.19 -7.14
CA ILE A 4 -25.65 -0.31 -6.06
C ILE A 4 -24.92 -1.57 -6.55
N PRO A 5 -23.60 -1.73 -6.34
CA PRO A 5 -22.91 -2.96 -6.72
C PRO A 5 -23.55 -4.14 -5.98
N GLN A 6 -24.07 -5.11 -6.74
CA GLN A 6 -24.76 -6.29 -6.21
C GLN A 6 -23.82 -7.33 -5.59
N THR A 7 -22.54 -6.99 -5.43
CA THR A 7 -21.50 -7.87 -4.93
C THR A 7 -20.72 -7.20 -3.81
N CYS A 8 -20.41 -7.97 -2.78
CA CYS A 8 -19.60 -7.50 -1.67
C CYS A 8 -18.19 -7.11 -2.16
N PRO A 9 -17.71 -5.88 -1.89
CA PRO A 9 -16.41 -5.42 -2.34
C PRO A 9 -15.22 -6.12 -1.66
N TRP A 10 -15.44 -6.89 -0.59
CA TRP A 10 -14.38 -7.60 0.14
C TRP A 10 -14.27 -9.09 -0.18
N CYS A 11 -15.37 -9.77 -0.49
CA CYS A 11 -15.37 -11.21 -0.75
C CYS A 11 -16.06 -11.61 -2.06
N GLY A 12 -16.59 -10.65 -2.82
CA GLY A 12 -17.30 -10.92 -4.07
C GLY A 12 -18.64 -11.64 -3.90
N SER A 13 -19.09 -11.91 -2.66
CA SER A 13 -20.35 -12.60 -2.41
C SER A 13 -21.56 -11.73 -2.74
N GLU A 14 -22.58 -12.31 -3.36
CA GLU A 14 -23.88 -11.68 -3.63
C GLU A 14 -24.80 -11.63 -2.39
N ASN A 15 -24.40 -12.31 -1.31
CA ASN A 15 -25.18 -12.40 -0.06
C ASN A 15 -25.05 -11.13 0.80
N LEU A 16 -25.77 -10.08 0.40
CA LEU A 16 -25.87 -8.80 1.10
C LEU A 16 -27.19 -8.69 1.88
N ILE A 17 -27.11 -8.44 3.18
CA ILE A 17 -28.24 -8.20 4.09
C ILE A 17 -28.40 -6.70 4.28
N ARG A 18 -29.59 -6.17 4.01
CA ARG A 18 -29.93 -4.78 4.35
C ARG A 18 -30.51 -4.75 5.76
N THR A 19 -29.86 -4.02 6.66
CA THR A 19 -30.35 -3.82 8.02
C THR A 19 -30.76 -2.37 8.19
N ILE A 20 -31.98 -2.15 8.69
CA ILE A 20 -32.49 -0.83 9.07
C ILE A 20 -32.25 -0.69 10.57
N PRO A 21 -31.33 0.16 11.03
CA PRO A 21 -31.09 0.35 12.45
C PRO A 21 -32.29 1.02 13.11
N GLU A 22 -32.71 0.49 14.26
CA GLU A 22 -33.89 0.94 15.02
C GLU A 22 -33.76 2.40 15.51
N LYS A 23 -32.53 2.89 15.61
CA LYS A 23 -32.18 4.22 16.13
C LYS A 23 -32.25 5.35 15.09
N ASP A 24 -32.08 5.03 13.80
CA ASP A 24 -32.14 5.98 12.68
C ASP A 24 -32.61 5.29 11.39
N PRO A 25 -33.92 5.33 11.05
CA PRO A 25 -34.49 4.55 9.94
C PRO A 25 -34.02 5.01 8.55
N PHE A 26 -33.33 6.15 8.47
CA PHE A 26 -32.79 6.70 7.23
C PHE A 26 -31.37 6.21 6.90
N ASN A 27 -30.67 5.58 7.86
CA ASN A 27 -29.31 5.10 7.65
C ASN A 27 -29.32 3.60 7.31
N ILE A 28 -29.64 3.28 6.06
CA ILE A 28 -29.70 1.89 5.59
C ILE A 28 -28.27 1.36 5.46
N MET A 29 -27.89 0.45 6.37
CA MET A 29 -26.60 -0.23 6.31
C MET A 29 -26.73 -1.51 5.50
N VAL A 30 -25.84 -1.70 4.52
CA VAL A 30 -25.75 -2.95 3.77
C VAL A 30 -24.61 -3.77 4.36
N ILE A 31 -24.90 -4.95 4.91
CA ILE A 31 -23.92 -5.84 5.55
C ILE A 31 -23.78 -7.11 4.71
N CYS A 32 -22.55 -7.49 4.39
CA CYS A 32 -22.29 -8.77 3.75
C CYS A 32 -22.42 -9.92 4.76
N ASN A 33 -23.24 -10.93 4.46
CA ASN A 33 -23.50 -12.05 5.38
C ASN A 33 -22.24 -12.92 5.62
N THR A 34 -21.48 -13.17 4.55
CA THR A 34 -20.30 -14.04 4.60
C THR A 34 -19.14 -13.42 5.37
N CYS A 35 -19.02 -12.10 5.31
CA CYS A 35 -17.89 -11.37 5.86
C CYS A 35 -18.26 -10.49 7.05
N GLN A 36 -19.55 -10.40 7.39
CA GLN A 36 -20.14 -9.54 8.43
C GLN A 36 -19.63 -8.08 8.38
N ARG A 37 -19.32 -7.57 7.19
CA ARG A 37 -18.77 -6.22 6.96
C ARG A 37 -19.76 -5.33 6.22
N VAL A 38 -19.77 -4.04 6.58
CA VAL A 38 -20.68 -3.03 6.02
C VAL A 38 -20.22 -2.61 4.63
N ALA A 39 -20.93 -3.04 3.57
CA ALA A 39 -20.73 -2.80 2.14
C ALA A 39 -21.06 -1.38 1.66
N GLY A 40 -21.78 -0.62 2.48
CA GLY A 40 -22.05 0.78 2.23
C GLY A 40 -22.83 1.38 3.39
N SER A 41 -22.41 2.56 3.81
CA SER A 41 -23.18 3.47 4.63
C SER A 41 -23.35 4.75 3.80
N ASP A 42 -24.56 5.01 3.33
CA ASP A 42 -24.93 6.28 2.69
C ASP A 42 -25.14 7.35 3.78
N ALA A 43 -24.13 7.58 4.61
CA ALA A 43 -24.13 8.65 5.62
C ALA A 43 -22.70 9.16 5.80
N GLY A 44 -22.55 10.47 5.62
CA GLY A 44 -21.27 11.17 5.49
C GLY A 44 -20.37 11.15 6.72
N ASP A 45 -19.13 11.56 6.46
CA ASP A 45 -18.12 12.07 7.38
C ASP A 45 -18.32 11.75 8.87
N THR A 46 -17.69 10.67 9.31
CA THR A 46 -17.19 10.59 10.68
C THR A 46 -15.80 9.96 10.71
N ASP A 47 -14.88 10.78 11.22
CA ASP A 47 -13.60 10.42 11.86
C ASP A 47 -12.40 10.13 10.95
N GLY A 48 -11.70 11.20 10.54
CA GLY A 48 -10.23 11.36 10.55
C GLY A 48 -9.30 10.37 9.82
N ILE A 49 -9.82 9.27 9.29
CA ILE A 49 -9.07 8.21 8.62
C ILE A 49 -9.69 8.08 7.25
N ARG A 50 -9.16 8.88 6.32
CA ARG A 50 -9.47 8.81 4.88
C ARG A 50 -9.53 7.33 4.46
N PRO A 51 -10.58 6.89 3.76
CA PRO A 51 -10.81 5.47 3.48
C PRO A 51 -9.60 4.84 2.80
N PRO A 52 -9.26 3.58 3.10
CA PRO A 52 -8.23 2.87 2.35
C PRO A 52 -8.58 2.94 0.87
N VAL A 53 -7.58 3.25 0.03
CA VAL A 53 -7.70 3.33 -1.43
C VAL A 53 -8.63 2.21 -1.89
N SER A 54 -9.81 2.60 -2.38
CA SER A 54 -10.99 1.76 -2.54
C SER A 54 -10.65 0.33 -2.99
N GLY A 55 -11.02 -0.66 -2.17
CA GLY A 55 -10.83 -2.08 -2.43
C GLY A 55 -9.49 -2.69 -1.99
N ILE A 56 -8.63 -1.97 -1.25
CA ILE A 56 -7.39 -2.54 -0.69
C ILE A 56 -7.58 -2.87 0.79
N PRO A 57 -7.25 -4.10 1.25
CA PRO A 57 -7.39 -4.48 2.65
C PRO A 57 -6.55 -3.57 3.56
N ALA A 58 -7.14 -3.12 4.68
CA ALA A 58 -6.43 -2.30 5.67
C ALA A 58 -5.14 -2.97 6.18
N ALA A 59 -5.13 -4.31 6.29
CA ALA A 59 -3.96 -5.10 6.65
C ALA A 59 -2.79 -4.91 5.67
N VAL A 60 -3.07 -4.82 4.36
CA VAL A 60 -2.04 -4.57 3.33
C VAL A 60 -1.48 -3.17 3.49
N THR A 61 -2.33 -2.16 3.73
CA THR A 61 -1.86 -0.79 3.93
C THR A 61 -0.98 -0.65 5.17
N GLU A 62 -1.37 -1.27 6.29
CA GLU A 62 -0.62 -1.21 7.54
C GLU A 62 0.73 -1.92 7.42
N LYS A 63 0.75 -3.10 6.81
CA LYS A 63 2.00 -3.84 6.56
C LYS A 63 2.94 -3.10 5.61
N THR A 64 2.38 -2.46 4.59
CA THR A 64 3.14 -1.61 3.66
C THR A 64 3.86 -0.47 4.40
N ILE A 65 3.17 0.18 5.33
CA ILE A 65 3.73 1.27 6.14
C ILE A 65 4.84 0.75 7.06
N GLN A 66 4.61 -0.36 7.76
CA GLN A 66 5.62 -0.98 8.62
C GLN A 66 6.90 -1.33 7.84
N LEU A 67 6.75 -1.84 6.62
CA LEU A 67 7.88 -2.12 5.72
C LEU A 67 8.60 -0.83 5.28
N CYS A 68 7.85 0.21 4.90
CA CYS A 68 8.43 1.51 4.56
C CYS A 68 9.27 2.09 5.70
N LEU A 69 8.81 1.95 6.95
CA LEU A 69 9.52 2.45 8.13
C LEU A 69 10.77 1.62 8.47
N ASN A 70 10.68 0.28 8.47
CA ASN A 70 11.76 -0.59 8.94
C ASN A 70 12.84 -0.83 7.88
N SER A 71 12.43 -0.99 6.63
CA SER A 71 13.28 -1.55 5.58
C SER A 71 13.38 -0.63 4.35
N GLY A 72 12.58 0.43 4.32
CA GLY A 72 12.66 1.51 3.36
C GLY A 72 11.56 1.47 2.31
N LYS A 73 11.37 2.60 1.65
CA LYS A 73 10.26 2.86 0.72
C LYS A 73 10.14 1.83 -0.41
N LEU A 74 11.27 1.36 -0.95
CA LEU A 74 11.30 0.43 -2.08
C LEU A 74 10.62 -0.90 -1.74
N GLN A 75 10.84 -1.38 -0.51
CA GLN A 75 10.33 -2.68 -0.06
C GLN A 75 8.84 -2.63 0.24
N GLY A 76 8.36 -1.50 0.79
CA GLY A 76 6.93 -1.24 0.94
C GLY A 76 6.21 -1.15 -0.41
N ILE A 77 6.75 -0.41 -1.39
CA ILE A 77 6.16 -0.33 -2.74
C ILE A 77 6.07 -1.71 -3.39
N ARG A 78 7.12 -2.54 -3.29
CA ARG A 78 7.12 -3.89 -3.85
C ARG A 78 6.07 -4.78 -3.20
N TYR A 79 5.94 -4.73 -1.88
CA TYR A 79 4.91 -5.47 -1.15
C TYR A 79 3.51 -5.02 -1.56
N TYR A 80 3.24 -3.72 -1.55
CA TYR A 80 1.98 -3.14 -1.98
C TYR A 80 1.60 -3.56 -3.40
N TYR A 81 2.52 -3.42 -4.36
CA TYR A 81 2.32 -3.86 -5.74
C TYR A 81 1.93 -5.35 -5.81
N SER A 82 2.67 -6.22 -5.10
CA SER A 82 2.42 -7.66 -5.13
C SER A 82 1.10 -8.08 -4.49
N GLU A 83 0.65 -7.38 -3.45
CA GLU A 83 -0.62 -7.66 -2.78
C GLU A 83 -1.79 -7.10 -3.57
N VAL A 84 -1.64 -5.93 -4.19
CA VAL A 84 -2.70 -5.32 -4.99
C VAL A 84 -2.86 -6.03 -6.34
N SER A 85 -1.78 -6.56 -6.93
CA SER A 85 -1.84 -7.38 -8.14
C SER A 85 -2.55 -8.73 -7.93
N LYS A 86 -2.70 -9.20 -6.68
CA LYS A 86 -3.45 -10.41 -6.36
C LYS A 86 -4.96 -10.17 -6.28
N LEU A 87 -5.40 -8.91 -6.22
CA LEU A 87 -6.82 -8.57 -6.13
C LEU A 87 -7.48 -8.70 -7.51
N PRO A 88 -8.58 -9.48 -7.64
CA PRO A 88 -9.24 -9.68 -8.91
C PRO A 88 -9.79 -8.35 -9.47
N GLY A 89 -9.53 -8.08 -10.76
CA GLY A 89 -10.02 -6.89 -11.46
C GLY A 89 -9.19 -5.62 -11.26
N LYS A 90 -8.07 -5.67 -10.53
CA LYS A 90 -7.17 -4.51 -10.37
C LYS A 90 -5.87 -4.73 -11.15
N GLN A 91 -5.72 -4.06 -12.30
CA GLN A 91 -4.42 -3.88 -12.92
C GLN A 91 -3.75 -2.66 -12.31
N THR A 92 -2.73 -2.89 -11.49
CA THR A 92 -1.89 -1.81 -10.96
C THR A 92 -0.58 -1.76 -11.70
N ASP A 93 -0.27 -0.59 -12.23
CA ASP A 93 1.07 -0.28 -12.73
C ASP A 93 2.00 0.08 -11.55
N ILE A 94 3.31 -0.11 -11.73
CA ILE A 94 4.34 0.17 -10.71
C ILE A 94 4.34 1.65 -10.33
N LEU A 95 4.11 2.53 -11.31
CA LEU A 95 3.99 3.96 -11.08
C LEU A 95 2.79 4.30 -10.19
N LYS A 96 1.66 3.63 -10.41
CA LYS A 96 0.44 3.80 -9.59
C LYS A 96 0.67 3.32 -8.16
N ALA A 97 1.33 2.16 -8.01
CA ALA A 97 1.70 1.64 -6.70
C ALA A 97 2.63 2.59 -5.93
N LYS A 98 3.58 3.24 -6.61
CA LYS A 98 4.43 4.26 -6.00
C LYS A 98 3.61 5.46 -5.51
N GLU A 99 2.74 6.00 -6.37
CA GLU A 99 1.88 7.15 -6.06
C GLU A 99 0.98 6.86 -4.84
N ASP A 100 0.35 5.69 -4.81
CA ASP A 100 -0.52 5.27 -3.71
C ASP A 100 0.27 5.15 -2.39
N VAL A 101 1.45 4.55 -2.41
CA VAL A 101 2.28 4.41 -1.20
C VAL A 101 2.80 5.76 -0.72
N GLU A 102 3.13 6.67 -1.63
CA GLU A 102 3.50 8.05 -1.30
C GLU A 102 2.33 8.81 -0.68
N ALA A 103 1.13 8.68 -1.24
CA ALA A 103 -0.09 9.26 -0.69
C ALA A 103 -0.42 8.68 0.69
N LEU A 104 -0.23 7.37 0.90
CA LEU A 104 -0.44 6.70 2.19
C LEU A 104 0.53 7.20 3.28
N LEU A 105 1.79 7.44 2.91
CA LEU A 105 2.80 7.99 3.82
C LEU A 105 2.57 9.48 4.09
N TYR A 106 2.17 10.23 3.07
CA TYR A 106 1.85 11.65 3.17
C TYR A 106 0.64 11.90 4.06
N ALA A 107 -0.44 11.15 3.85
CA ALA A 107 -1.67 11.26 4.65
C ALA A 107 -1.45 11.02 6.15
N ARG A 108 -0.39 10.30 6.52
CA ARG A 108 -0.03 10.00 7.92
C ARG A 108 1.14 10.82 8.45
N GLY A 109 1.69 11.76 7.67
CA GLY A 109 2.85 12.56 8.07
C GLY A 109 4.15 11.76 8.25
N LEU A 110 4.20 10.53 7.74
CA LEU A 110 5.32 9.59 7.92
C LEU A 110 6.44 9.78 6.88
N THR A 111 6.35 10.78 6.02
CA THR A 111 7.30 11.03 4.92
C THR A 111 8.74 11.19 5.40
N ASN A 112 8.95 11.77 6.59
CA ASN A 112 10.27 11.96 7.19
C ASN A 112 10.73 10.77 8.05
N ALA A 113 9.82 9.87 8.43
CA ALA A 113 10.11 8.70 9.27
C ALA A 113 10.57 7.47 8.46
N VAL A 114 10.39 7.49 7.15
CA VAL A 114 10.84 6.43 6.25
C VAL A 114 12.37 6.33 6.28
N LYS A 115 12.87 5.11 6.50
CA LYS A 115 14.31 4.81 6.52
C LYS A 115 14.97 5.30 5.23
N LYS A 116 15.87 6.27 5.38
CA LYS A 116 16.67 6.79 4.27
C LYS A 116 17.62 5.70 3.74
N PRO A 117 17.88 5.67 2.42
CA PRO A 117 18.79 4.68 1.85
C PRO A 117 20.15 4.76 2.53
N ASN A 118 20.71 3.59 2.85
CA ASN A 118 21.93 3.47 3.63
C ASN A 118 23.12 4.08 2.88
N ARG A 119 23.82 5.05 3.51
CA ARG A 119 25.04 5.67 2.97
C ARG A 119 26.22 4.71 2.86
N ASN A 120 26.15 3.54 3.50
CA ASN A 120 27.23 2.53 3.47
C ASN A 120 27.50 2.00 2.05
N GLY A 121 26.51 2.04 1.14
CA GLY A 121 26.73 1.66 -0.26
C GLY A 121 27.78 2.52 -0.98
N CYS A 122 27.92 3.79 -0.58
CA CYS A 122 28.93 4.69 -1.14
C CYS A 122 30.36 4.28 -0.73
N VAL A 123 30.55 3.86 0.52
CA VAL A 123 31.85 3.41 1.03
C VAL A 123 32.29 2.11 0.33
N VAL A 124 31.38 1.16 0.14
CA VAL A 124 31.66 -0.08 -0.59
C VAL A 124 32.06 0.22 -2.05
N ALA A 125 31.35 1.14 -2.72
CA ALA A 125 31.68 1.55 -4.08
C ALA A 125 33.09 2.17 -4.17
N LEU A 126 33.47 3.02 -3.21
CA LEU A 126 34.82 3.61 -3.18
C LEU A 126 35.93 2.57 -3.02
N ILE A 127 35.72 1.57 -2.16
CA ILE A 127 36.69 0.48 -1.98
C ILE A 127 36.88 -0.31 -3.27
N VAL A 128 35.78 -0.64 -3.97
CA VAL A 128 35.84 -1.37 -5.25
C VAL A 128 36.58 -0.57 -6.31
N ILE A 129 36.31 0.74 -6.42
CA ILE A 129 37.01 1.63 -7.36
C ILE A 129 38.52 1.66 -7.08
N LEU A 130 38.93 1.76 -5.81
CA LEU A 130 40.34 1.71 -5.43
C LEU A 130 41.01 0.39 -5.82
N LEU A 131 40.33 -0.74 -5.65
CA LEU A 131 40.86 -2.06 -6.04
C LEU A 131 41.04 -2.21 -7.55
N ILE A 132 40.12 -1.64 -8.34
CA ILE A 132 40.24 -1.63 -9.81
C ILE A 132 41.45 -0.80 -10.23
N ILE A 133 41.60 0.42 -9.68
CA ILE A 133 42.74 1.30 -9.97
C ILE A 133 44.06 0.62 -9.58
N ALA A 134 44.13 0.03 -8.38
CA ALA A 134 45.32 -0.67 -7.91
C ALA A 134 45.70 -1.85 -8.84
N SER A 135 44.70 -2.60 -9.30
CA SER A 135 44.88 -3.71 -10.24
C SER A 135 45.42 -3.25 -11.59
N ILE A 136 44.89 -2.13 -12.12
CA ILE A 136 45.38 -1.51 -13.37
C ILE A 136 46.83 -1.04 -13.18
N VAL A 137 47.12 -0.27 -12.13
CA VAL A 137 48.47 0.25 -11.87
C VAL A 137 49.46 -0.90 -11.76
N TYR A 138 49.15 -1.93 -10.97
CA TYR A 138 50.00 -3.11 -10.81
C TYR A 138 50.27 -3.82 -12.14
N PHE A 139 49.24 -3.98 -12.98
CA PHE A 139 49.39 -4.60 -14.30
C PHE A 139 50.30 -3.76 -15.23
N PHE A 140 50.20 -2.43 -15.16
CA PHE A 140 51.03 -1.53 -15.97
C PHE A 140 52.44 -1.29 -15.42
N THR A 141 52.69 -1.47 -14.12
CA THR A 141 54.04 -1.33 -13.52
C THR A 141 54.85 -2.62 -13.50
N ARG A 142 54.20 -3.79 -13.57
CA ARG A 142 54.86 -5.10 -13.55
C ARG A 142 55.08 -5.70 -14.95
N ARG A 143 54.73 -4.97 -16.00
CA ARG A 143 55.01 -5.28 -17.40
C ARG A 143 56.25 -4.53 -17.83
#